data_AF-A0A538AB41-F1
#
_entry.id   AF-A0A538AB41-F1
#
_cell.length_a   1.000
_cell.length_b   1.000
_cell.length_c   1.000
_cell.angle_alpha   90.00
_cell.angle_beta   90.00
_cell.angle_gamma   90.00
#
_symmetry.space_group_name_H-M   'P 1'
#
loop_
_entity.id
_entity.type
_entity.pdbx_description
1 polymer ?
#
loop_
_entity_poly.entity_id
_entity_poly.type
_entity_poly.pdbx_seq_one_letter_code
_entity_poly.pdbx_strand_id
1 'polypeptide(L)'
;MVIRFALLAALIAAALVVVRNEHVLQNAGLTGYCHRVATPAGQTGFWNECVPGKLTGTPGLSRGSCVRVRHTAAADLWRCPTELESDKARQ
;
A
#
# COMPACT_ATOMS: atom_id res chain seq x y z
N MET A 1 -3.49 -13.36 -40.25
CA MET A 1 -4.14 -12.32 -39.40
C MET A 1 -4.40 -12.81 -37.98
N VAL A 2 -4.96 -14.01 -37.80
CA VAL A 2 -5.30 -14.60 -36.49
C VAL A 2 -4.15 -14.60 -35.47
N ILE A 3 -2.93 -14.95 -35.87
CA ILE A 3 -1.75 -14.96 -34.98
C ILE A 3 -1.46 -13.57 -34.39
N ARG A 4 -1.67 -12.50 -35.17
CA ARG A 4 -1.44 -11.12 -34.71
C ARG A 4 -2.46 -10.71 -33.65
N PHE A 5 -3.72 -11.10 -33.84
CA PHE A 5 -4.78 -10.86 -32.85
C PHE A 5 -4.58 -11.69 -31.58
N ALA A 6 -4.16 -12.95 -31.71
CA ALA A 6 -3.84 -13.80 -30.57
C ALA A 6 -2.68 -13.22 -29.74
N LEU A 7 -1.62 -12.73 -30.40
CA LEU A 7 -0.51 -12.04 -29.74
C LEU A 7 -0.96 -10.77 -29.01
N LEU A 8 -1.78 -9.95 -29.66
CA LEU A 8 -2.36 -8.74 -29.05
C LEU A 8 -3.21 -9.08 -27.81
N ALA A 9 -4.07 -10.08 -27.90
CA ALA A 9 -4.89 -10.53 -26.79
C ALA A 9 -4.04 -11.05 -25.62
N ALA A 10 -3.00 -11.82 -25.91
CA ALA A 10 -2.07 -12.32 -24.90
C ALA A 10 -1.31 -11.18 -24.19
N LEU A 11 -0.87 -10.16 -24.94
CA LEU A 11 -0.20 -8.98 -24.38
C LEU A 11 -1.13 -8.17 -23.46
N ILE A 12 -2.39 -7.96 -23.87
CA ILE A 12 -3.38 -7.25 -23.05
C ILE A 12 -3.67 -8.04 -21.78
N ALA A 13 -3.86 -9.37 -21.88
CA ALA A 13 -4.08 -10.23 -20.73
C ALA A 13 -2.89 -10.18 -19.76
N ALA A 14 -1.66 -10.25 -20.27
CA ALA A 14 -0.45 -10.12 -19.45
C ALA A 14 -0.37 -8.75 -18.76
N ALA A 15 -0.67 -7.66 -19.46
CA ALA A 15 -0.70 -6.32 -18.88
C ALA A 15 -1.74 -6.19 -17.75
N LEU A 16 -2.94 -6.77 -17.92
CA LEU A 16 -3.98 -6.76 -16.89
C LEU A 16 -3.57 -7.56 -15.65
N VAL A 17 -2.85 -8.67 -15.81
CA VAL A 17 -2.31 -9.44 -14.68
C VAL A 17 -1.29 -8.61 -13.90
N VAL A 18 -0.45 -7.83 -14.60
CA VAL A 18 0.53 -6.93 -13.97
C VAL A 18 -0.17 -5.79 -13.22
N VAL A 19 -1.22 -5.20 -13.80
CA VAL A 19 -2.00 -4.11 -13.15
C VAL A 19 -2.83 -4.62 -11.97
N ARG A 20 -3.33 -5.86 -12.01
CA ARG A 20 -3.93 -6.51 -10.83
C ARG A 20 -2.96 -6.67 -9.68
N ASN A 21 -1.66 -6.73 -9.98
CA ASN A 21 -0.66 -6.92 -8.97
C ASN A 21 -0.36 -5.59 -8.28
N GLU A 22 -1.04 -5.37 -7.16
CA GLU A 22 -0.96 -4.18 -6.29
C GLU A 22 0.50 -3.76 -6.02
N HIS A 23 1.39 -4.75 -5.90
CA HIS A 23 2.83 -4.56 -5.74
C HIS A 23 3.49 -3.73 -6.83
N VAL A 24 3.08 -3.86 -8.09
CA VAL A 24 3.67 -3.12 -9.20
C VAL A 24 3.27 -1.64 -9.12
N LEU A 25 2.03 -1.37 -8.72
CA LEU A 25 1.55 -0.01 -8.52
C LEU A 25 2.16 0.63 -7.27
N GLN A 26 2.41 -0.15 -6.20
CA GLN A 26 3.10 0.30 -5.00
C GLN A 26 4.56 0.64 -5.30
N ASN A 27 5.29 -0.23 -6.01
CA ASN A 27 6.67 0.02 -6.40
C ASN A 27 6.81 1.23 -7.32
N ALA A 28 5.83 1.48 -8.18
CA ALA A 28 5.81 2.65 -9.04
C ALA A 28 5.25 3.91 -8.34
N GLY A 29 4.91 3.82 -7.05
CA GLY A 29 4.41 4.94 -6.23
C GLY A 29 3.04 5.47 -6.64
N LEU A 30 2.28 4.71 -7.43
CA LEU A 30 0.93 5.09 -7.84
C LEU A 30 -0.08 4.82 -6.74
N THR A 31 0.08 3.72 -6.01
CA THR A 31 -0.77 3.38 -4.86
C THR A 31 0.02 3.59 -3.57
N GLY A 32 -0.65 4.17 -2.58
CA GLY A 32 -0.09 4.30 -1.25
C GLY A 32 0.01 2.94 -0.59
N TYR A 33 0.93 2.81 0.36
CA TYR A 33 1.12 1.59 1.11
C TYR A 33 1.50 1.93 2.55
N CYS A 34 1.17 1.06 3.50
CA CYS A 34 1.77 1.13 4.83
C CYS A 34 2.71 -0.05 5.07
N HIS A 35 3.74 0.22 5.86
CA HIS A 35 4.67 -0.79 6.32
C HIS A 35 4.92 -0.60 7.81
N ARG A 36 5.27 -1.71 8.49
CA ARG A 36 5.64 -1.66 9.90
C ARG A 36 6.98 -0.96 10.06
N VAL A 37 7.05 -0.08 11.04
CA VAL A 37 8.31 0.56 11.47
C VAL A 37 8.64 0.16 12.90
N ALA A 38 9.90 0.35 13.27
CA ALA A 38 10.35 0.09 14.63
C ALA A 38 9.63 1.02 15.62
N THR A 39 9.30 0.47 16.79
CA THR A 39 8.71 1.24 17.87
C THR A 39 9.70 2.33 18.32
N PRO A 40 9.33 3.63 18.27
CA PRO A 40 10.17 4.70 18.74
C PRO A 40 10.53 4.54 20.21
N ALA A 41 11.74 4.96 20.60
CA ALA A 41 12.23 4.84 21.97
C ALA A 41 11.25 5.50 22.98
N GLY A 42 10.91 4.77 24.04
CA GLY A 42 9.97 5.22 25.07
C GLY A 42 8.49 5.08 24.72
N GLN A 43 8.14 4.51 23.56
CA GLN A 43 6.75 4.23 23.19
C GLN A 43 6.43 2.74 23.16
N THR A 44 5.15 2.41 23.18
CA THR A 44 4.63 1.03 23.19
C THR A 44 3.59 0.82 22.10
N GLY A 45 3.29 -0.43 21.77
CA GLY A 45 2.35 -0.80 20.72
C GLY A 45 3.02 -0.93 19.34
N PHE A 46 2.18 -1.09 18.31
CA PHE A 46 2.63 -1.37 16.95
C PHE A 46 2.65 -0.09 16.11
N TRP A 47 3.75 0.13 15.42
CA TRP A 47 3.97 1.35 14.63
C TRP A 47 3.96 1.04 13.16
N ASN A 48 3.22 1.84 12.40
CA ASN A 48 3.11 1.70 10.96
C ASN A 48 3.28 3.07 10.30
N GLU A 49 4.05 3.10 9.24
CA GLU A 49 4.25 4.27 8.40
C GLU A 49 3.54 4.05 7.07
N CYS A 50 2.65 4.97 6.72
CA CYS A 50 1.85 4.97 5.50
C CYS A 50 2.34 6.04 4.55
N VAL A 51 2.77 5.65 3.36
CA VAL A 51 3.27 6.54 2.32
C VAL A 51 2.15 6.81 1.31
N PRO A 52 1.92 8.07 0.88
CA PRO A 52 0.95 8.40 -0.14
C PRO A 52 1.33 7.87 -1.52
N GLY A 53 0.35 7.35 -2.24
CA GLY A 53 0.45 7.09 -3.68
C GLY A 53 -0.11 8.23 -4.50
N LYS A 54 0.39 8.40 -5.73
CA LYS A 54 -0.09 9.46 -6.64
C LYS A 54 -1.57 9.35 -7.02
N LEU A 55 -2.13 8.13 -7.07
CA LEU A 55 -3.52 7.88 -7.47
C LEU A 55 -4.46 7.71 -6.29
N THR A 56 -4.03 7.00 -5.24
CA THR A 56 -4.90 6.64 -4.11
C THR A 56 -4.79 7.59 -2.93
N GLY A 57 -3.78 8.47 -2.90
CA GLY A 57 -3.46 9.27 -1.71
C GLY A 57 -2.87 8.42 -0.57
N THR A 58 -2.91 8.94 0.66
CA THR A 58 -2.38 8.26 1.84
C THR A 58 -3.37 7.23 2.38
N PRO A 59 -2.98 5.96 2.53
CA PRO A 59 -3.83 4.93 3.09
C PRO A 59 -4.14 5.20 4.57
N GLY A 60 -5.36 4.85 4.98
CA GLY A 60 -5.91 5.16 6.30
C GLY A 60 -6.10 3.92 7.17
N LEU A 61 -5.38 3.84 8.28
CA LEU A 61 -5.47 2.72 9.24
C LEU A 61 -6.55 2.90 10.33
N SER A 62 -7.43 3.89 10.17
CA SER A 62 -8.49 4.22 11.13
C SER A 62 -9.47 3.07 11.39
N ARG A 63 -9.61 2.12 10.45
CA ARG A 63 -10.49 0.95 10.61
C ARG A 63 -9.97 -0.09 11.63
N GLY A 64 -8.70 -0.05 12.01
CA GLY A 64 -8.07 -1.01 12.93
C GLY A 64 -7.91 -0.54 14.37
N SER A 65 -8.69 0.46 14.82
CA SER A 65 -8.47 1.14 16.11
C SER A 65 -7.08 1.80 16.23
N CYS A 66 -6.42 2.06 15.11
CA CYS A 66 -5.14 2.76 15.07
C CYS A 66 -5.36 4.27 15.18
N VAL A 67 -4.44 4.93 15.88
CA VAL A 67 -4.43 6.38 16.06
C VAL A 67 -3.32 6.98 15.20
N ARG A 68 -3.65 8.01 14.42
CA ARG A 68 -2.64 8.77 13.67
C ARG A 68 -1.87 9.64 14.65
N VAL A 69 -0.57 9.37 14.79
CA VAL A 69 0.32 10.11 15.69
C VAL A 69 0.98 11.28 14.98
N ARG A 70 1.27 11.10 13.68
CA ARG A 70 1.90 12.14 12.87
C ARG A 70 1.34 12.12 11.45
N HIS A 71 1.18 13.30 10.87
CA HIS A 71 0.83 13.50 9.48
C HIS A 71 1.89 14.39 8.84
N THR A 72 2.46 13.97 7.72
CA THR A 72 3.36 14.80 6.90
C THR A 72 3.02 14.63 5.43
N ALA A 73 3.51 15.56 4.60
CA ALA A 73 3.38 15.44 3.15
C ALA A 73 4.08 14.18 2.57
N ALA A 74 5.06 13.63 3.31
CA ALA A 74 5.83 12.47 2.87
C ALA A 74 5.25 11.14 3.38
N ALA A 75 4.72 11.11 4.61
CA ALA A 75 4.16 9.91 5.22
C ALA A 75 3.30 10.21 6.46
N ASP A 76 2.40 9.27 6.78
CA ASP A 76 1.59 9.24 7.98
C ASP A 76 2.06 8.17 8.94
N LEU A 77 2.30 8.57 10.20
CA LEU A 77 2.70 7.66 11.25
C LEU A 77 1.49 7.29 12.10
N TRP A 78 1.25 6.00 12.22
CA TRP A 78 0.14 5.41 12.95
C TRP A 78 0.64 4.52 14.08
N ARG A 79 -0.08 4.58 15.19
CA ARG A 79 0.10 3.70 16.34
C ARG A 79 -1.14 2.84 16.52
N CYS A 80 -0.95 1.53 16.53
CA CYS A 80 -2.00 0.54 16.68
C CYS A 80 -1.83 -0.21 18.01
N PRO A 81 -2.93 -0.51 18.73
CA PRO A 81 -2.87 -1.30 19.96
C PRO A 81 -2.53 -2.77 19.68
N THR A 82 -2.89 -3.28 18.51
CA THR A 82 -2.63 -4.65 18.06
C THR A 82 -1.85 -4.68 16.76
N GLU A 83 -1.23 -5.83 16.50
CA GLU A 83 -0.56 -6.13 15.23
C GLU A 83 -1.59 -6.16 14.10
N LEU A 84 -1.39 -5.31 13.09
CA LEU A 84 -2.17 -5.38 11.86
C LEU A 84 -1.66 -6.54 11.02
N GLU A 85 -2.58 -7.36 10.50
CA GLU A 85 -2.27 -8.29 9.42
C GLU A 85 -1.69 -7.50 8.23
N SER A 86 -0.69 -8.09 7.57
CA SER A 86 0.04 -7.44 6.45
C SER A 86 -0.88 -6.93 5.35
N ASP A 87 -2.09 -7.50 5.23
CA ASP A 87 -3.15 -7.08 4.32
C ASP A 87 -3.82 -5.77 4.74
N LYS A 88 -4.10 -5.57 6.03
CA LYS A 88 -4.73 -4.33 6.54
C LYS A 88 -3.77 -3.15 6.61
N ALA A 89 -2.47 -3.42 6.73
CA ALA A 89 -1.44 -2.41 6.51
C ALA A 89 -1.33 -1.99 5.03
N ARG A 90 -1.97 -2.72 4.11
CA ARG A 90 -1.84 -2.53 2.67
C ARG A 90 -3.07 -1.87 2.02
N GLN A 91 -4.15 -1.70 2.78
CA GLN A 91 -5.46 -1.16 2.35
C GLN A 91 -5.49 0.36 2.20
#